data_AF-A0A3B9ZMR7-F1
#
_entry.id   AF-A0A3B9ZMR7-F1
#
_cell.length_a   1.000
_cell.length_b   1.000
_cell.length_c   1.000
_cell.angle_alpha   90.00
_cell.angle_beta   90.00
_cell.angle_gamma   90.00
#
_symmetry.space_group_name_H-M   'P 1'
#
loop_
_entity.id
_entity.type
_entity.pdbx_description
1 polymer ?
#
loop_
_entity_poly.entity_id
_entity_poly.type
_entity_poly.pdbx_seq_one_letter_code
_entity_poly.pdbx_strand_id
1 'polypeptide(L)'
;AKVETVTDANNLQAIKVTFDSGILFATGKSELNSSSKSALTKFAATLKETPETDVTIYGHTDNKGSREVNEKLSNDRAESVSDFLVSNSIQRSRLTTQGKGFDEP
;
A
#
# COMPACT_ATOMS: atom_id res chain seq x y z
N ALA A 1 -7.85 -6.71 -6.63
CA ALA A 1 -7.95 -5.57 -5.71
C ALA A 1 -9.42 -5.25 -5.52
N LYS A 2 -9.83 -4.97 -4.29
CA LYS A 2 -11.18 -4.50 -3.95
C LYS A 2 -11.16 -2.96 -3.94
N VAL A 3 -12.15 -2.33 -4.55
CA VAL A 3 -12.27 -0.86 -4.61
C VAL A 3 -13.54 -0.46 -3.86
N GLU A 4 -13.40 0.48 -2.93
CA GLU A 4 -14.50 0.95 -2.08
C GLU A 4 -14.42 2.46 -1.93
N THR A 5 -15.58 3.12 -1.87
CA THR A 5 -15.66 4.52 -1.47
C THR A 5 -15.67 4.61 0.05
N VAL A 6 -14.73 5.36 0.61
CA VAL A 6 -14.58 5.56 2.06
C VAL A 6 -14.59 7.06 2.38
N THR A 7 -14.59 7.38 3.66
CA THR A 7 -14.34 8.73 4.15
C THR A 7 -12.93 8.78 4.73
N ASP A 8 -12.13 9.76 4.32
CA ASP A 8 -10.75 9.93 4.80
C ASP A 8 -10.70 10.61 6.19
N ALA A 9 -9.48 10.82 6.70
CA ALA A 9 -9.26 11.46 8.01
C ALA A 9 -9.75 12.92 8.09
N ASN A 10 -10.04 13.56 6.95
CA ASN A 10 -10.55 14.92 6.84
C ASN A 10 -12.06 14.98 6.58
N ASN A 11 -12.77 13.87 6.72
CA ASN A 11 -14.19 13.73 6.38
C ASN A 11 -14.53 13.93 4.89
N LEU A 12 -13.57 13.71 3.99
CA LEU A 12 -13.78 13.79 2.55
C LEU A 12 -13.95 12.40 1.93
N GLN A 13 -14.61 12.34 0.78
CA GLN A 13 -14.81 11.10 0.05
C GLN A 13 -13.49 10.66 -0.60
N ALA A 14 -13.07 9.42 -0.35
CA ALA A 14 -11.85 8.84 -0.89
C ALA A 14 -12.12 7.46 -1.49
N ILE A 15 -11.22 7.01 -2.38
CA ILE A 15 -11.26 5.66 -2.94
C ILE A 15 -10.22 4.80 -2.23
N LYS A 16 -10.68 3.79 -1.49
CA LYS A 16 -9.83 2.77 -0.88
C LYS A 16 -9.64 1.63 -1.87
N VAL A 17 -8.39 1.34 -2.19
CA VAL A 17 -8.00 0.16 -2.99
C VAL A 17 -7.28 -0.82 -2.09
N THR A 18 -7.87 -1.99 -1.86
CA THR A 18 -7.28 -3.06 -1.06
C THR A 18 -6.70 -4.12 -1.98
N PHE A 19 -5.43 -4.44 -1.79
CA PHE A 19 -4.78 -5.59 -2.40
C PHE A 19 -4.65 -6.67 -1.34
N ASP A 20 -5.16 -7.87 -1.60
CA ASP A 20 -5.08 -8.96 -0.62
C ASP A 20 -3.62 -9.28 -0.29
N SER A 21 -3.32 -9.43 1.00
CA SER A 21 -1.96 -9.59 1.54
C SER A 21 -1.22 -10.81 0.97
N GLY A 22 -1.95 -11.85 0.55
CA GLY A 22 -1.39 -13.03 -0.12
C GLY A 22 -0.96 -12.80 -1.58
N ILE A 23 -1.37 -11.69 -2.21
CA ILE A 23 -1.04 -11.37 -3.60
C ILE A 23 0.20 -10.47 -3.69
N LEU A 24 0.48 -9.65 -2.67
CA LEU A 24 1.58 -8.69 -2.73
C LEU A 24 2.92 -9.22 -2.21
N PHE A 25 2.92 -9.97 -1.11
CA PHE A 25 4.15 -10.33 -0.41
C PHE A 25 4.15 -11.80 0.02
N ALA A 26 5.32 -12.42 0.01
CA ALA A 26 5.51 -13.69 0.72
C ALA A 26 5.48 -13.47 2.25
N THR A 27 5.19 -14.54 3.00
CA THR A 27 5.19 -14.52 4.46
C THR A 27 6.53 -14.01 5.01
N GLY A 28 6.48 -13.03 5.93
CA GLY A 28 7.68 -12.44 6.53
C GLY A 28 8.55 -11.61 5.57
N LYS A 29 8.05 -11.30 4.37
CA LYS A 29 8.77 -10.49 3.38
C LYS A 29 8.03 -9.19 3.07
N SER A 30 8.80 -8.19 2.65
CA SER A 30 8.35 -6.91 2.09
C SER A 30 8.72 -6.76 0.61
N GLU A 31 9.35 -7.76 0.00
CA GLU A 31 9.64 -7.73 -1.43
C GLU A 31 8.38 -8.03 -2.26
N LEU A 32 8.06 -7.13 -3.19
CA LEU A 32 6.95 -7.29 -4.13
C LEU A 32 7.23 -8.43 -5.12
N ASN A 33 6.29 -9.38 -5.22
CA ASN A 33 6.39 -10.41 -6.24
C ASN A 33 5.96 -9.89 -7.64
N SER A 34 6.18 -10.69 -8.69
CA SER A 34 5.90 -10.27 -10.07
C SER A 34 4.43 -9.95 -10.34
N SER A 35 3.50 -10.67 -9.70
CA SER A 35 2.06 -10.42 -9.82
C SER A 35 1.70 -9.07 -9.20
N SER A 36 2.27 -8.77 -8.03
CA SER A 36 2.14 -7.51 -7.31
C SER A 36 2.61 -6.33 -8.16
N LYS A 37 3.80 -6.46 -8.76
CA LYS A 37 4.37 -5.44 -9.65
C LYS A 37 3.44 -5.17 -10.83
N SER A 38 2.88 -6.20 -11.47
CA SER A 38 1.91 -6.04 -12.57
C SER A 38 0.64 -5.29 -12.14
N ALA A 39 0.09 -5.62 -10.97
CA ALA A 39 -1.09 -4.93 -10.44
C ALA A 39 -0.80 -3.47 -10.08
N LEU A 40 0.34 -3.20 -9.44
CA LEU A 40 0.78 -1.87 -9.08
C LEU A 40 1.15 -1.02 -10.30
N THR A 41 1.67 -1.60 -11.39
CA THR A 41 1.90 -0.88 -12.65
C THR A 41 0.59 -0.39 -13.25
N LYS A 42 -0.48 -1.20 -13.22
CA LYS A 42 -1.81 -0.76 -13.68
C LYS A 42 -2.35 0.37 -12.81
N PHE A 43 -2.20 0.24 -11.49
CA PHE A 43 -2.61 1.30 -10.57
C PHE A 43 -1.82 2.60 -10.78
N ALA A 44 -0.51 2.50 -11.01
CA ALA A 44 0.33 3.65 -11.34
C ALA A 44 -0.11 4.35 -12.63
N ALA A 45 -0.60 3.62 -13.63
CA ALA A 45 -1.16 4.23 -14.84
C ALA A 45 -2.38 5.12 -14.50
N THR A 46 -3.29 4.64 -13.65
CA THR A 46 -4.42 5.45 -13.16
C THR A 46 -3.97 6.68 -12.38
N LEU A 47 -2.97 6.55 -11.49
CA LEU A 47 -2.45 7.69 -10.72
C LEU A 47 -1.76 8.77 -11.56
N LYS A 48 -1.29 8.41 -12.77
CA LYS A 48 -0.75 9.38 -13.74
C LYS A 48 -1.86 10.19 -14.40
N GLU A 49 -3.04 9.59 -14.59
CA GLU A 49 -4.21 10.28 -15.14
C GLU A 49 -4.86 11.22 -14.11
N THR A 50 -4.57 11.02 -12.81
CA THR A 50 -5.07 11.85 -11.71
C THR A 50 -3.93 12.49 -10.90
N PRO A 51 -3.19 13.46 -11.46
CA PRO A 51 -2.00 14.03 -10.82
C PRO A 51 -2.28 14.76 -9.50
N GLU A 52 -3.50 15.26 -9.30
CA GLU A 52 -3.96 15.98 -8.11
C GLU A 52 -4.33 15.05 -6.94
N THR A 53 -4.28 13.73 -7.12
CA THR A 53 -4.66 12.77 -6.07
C THR A 53 -3.46 12.38 -5.23
N ASP A 54 -3.52 12.67 -3.93
CA ASP A 54 -2.59 12.11 -2.95
C ASP A 54 -3.00 10.68 -2.56
N VAL A 55 -2.01 9.86 -2.20
CA VAL A 55 -2.20 8.45 -1.89
C VAL A 55 -1.55 8.15 -0.54
N THR A 56 -2.36 7.61 0.38
CA THR A 56 -1.85 7.00 1.60
C THR A 56 -1.81 5.48 1.44
N ILE A 57 -0.65 4.89 1.72
CA ILE A 57 -0.37 3.47 1.58
C ILE A 57 -0.29 2.87 2.98
N TYR A 58 -1.24 2.01 3.31
CA TYR A 58 -1.26 1.28 4.57
C TYR A 58 -0.66 -0.10 4.39
N GLY A 59 0.36 -0.42 5.18
CA GLY A 59 0.97 -1.74 5.24
C GLY A 59 0.36 -2.56 6.37
N HIS A 60 0.13 -3.84 6.12
CA HIS A 60 -0.50 -4.77 7.06
C HIS A 60 0.27 -6.08 7.15
N THR A 61 0.15 -6.76 8.27
CA THR A 61 0.69 -8.10 8.51
C THR A 61 -0.38 -9.05 9.01
N ASP A 62 -0.07 -10.34 9.06
CA ASP A 62 -0.86 -11.27 9.87
C ASP A 62 -0.50 -11.10 11.36
N ASN A 63 -1.22 -11.82 12.23
CA ASN A 63 -1.03 -11.76 13.68
C ASN A 63 0.03 -12.75 14.19
N LYS A 64 0.91 -13.28 13.33
CA LYS A 64 1.95 -14.23 13.74
C LYS A 64 3.23 -13.47 14.10
N GLY A 65 3.87 -13.87 15.19
CA GLY A 65 5.09 -13.22 15.69
C GLY A 65 4.80 -12.07 16.66
N SER A 66 5.83 -11.29 17.00
CA SER A 66 5.69 -10.18 17.95
C SER A 66 5.09 -8.94 17.30
N ARG A 67 4.52 -8.06 18.12
CA ARG A 67 4.00 -6.76 17.69
C ARG A 67 5.07 -5.91 17.00
N GLU A 68 6.24 -5.79 17.61
CA GLU A 68 7.36 -5.00 17.08
C GLU A 68 7.83 -5.50 15.70
N VAL A 69 7.90 -6.82 15.51
CA VAL A 69 8.24 -7.40 14.20
C VAL A 69 7.19 -7.06 13.15
N ASN A 70 5.90 -7.11 13.51
CA ASN A 70 4.80 -6.82 12.61
C ASN A 70 4.64 -5.32 12.30
N GLU A 71 4.88 -4.44 13.27
CA GLU A 71 4.96 -3.00 13.06
C GLU A 71 6.10 -2.65 12.10
N LYS A 72 7.29 -3.23 12.28
CA LYS A 72 8.38 -3.02 11.33
C LYS A 72 8.03 -3.56 9.94
N LEU A 73 7.56 -4.80 9.85
CA LEU A 73 7.27 -5.46 8.57
C LEU A 73 6.15 -4.74 7.80
N SER A 74 5.11 -4.26 8.48
CA SER A 74 4.06 -3.47 7.84
C SER A 74 4.58 -2.14 7.28
N ASN A 75 5.44 -1.42 8.02
CA ASN A 75 6.10 -0.22 7.51
C ASN A 75 6.96 -0.52 6.28
N ASP A 76 7.81 -1.55 6.35
CA ASP A 76 8.68 -1.96 5.23
C ASP A 76 7.86 -2.32 3.97
N ARG A 77 6.69 -2.93 4.13
CA ARG A 77 5.76 -3.27 3.04
C ARG A 77 5.14 -2.03 2.41
N ALA A 78 4.67 -1.08 3.22
CA ALA A 78 4.13 0.18 2.71
C ALA A 78 5.20 0.95 1.92
N GLU A 79 6.43 0.98 2.43
CA GLU A 79 7.56 1.63 1.75
C GLU A 79 7.90 0.95 0.42
N SER A 80 7.90 -0.39 0.40
CA SER A 80 8.18 -1.15 -0.84
C SER A 80 7.17 -0.85 -1.95
N VAL A 81 5.89 -0.62 -1.61
CA VAL A 81 4.87 -0.16 -2.58
C VAL A 81 5.14 1.27 -3.02
N SER A 82 5.46 2.17 -2.08
CA SER A 82 5.80 3.58 -2.38
C SER A 82 6.98 3.67 -3.35
N ASP A 83 8.09 2.99 -3.05
CA ASP A 83 9.27 2.91 -3.91
C ASP A 83 8.93 2.39 -5.30
N PHE A 84 8.10 1.36 -5.37
CA PHE A 84 7.68 0.82 -6.67
C PHE A 84 6.85 1.83 -7.46
N LEU A 85 5.90 2.54 -6.84
CA LEU A 85 5.12 3.58 -7.51
C LEU A 85 6.00 4.76 -7.97
N VAL A 86 6.99 5.16 -7.17
CA VAL A 86 7.97 6.19 -7.56
C VAL A 86 8.80 5.73 -8.75
N SER A 87 9.25 4.46 -8.76
CA SER A 87 9.95 3.91 -9.93
C SER A 87 9.08 3.90 -11.21
N ASN A 88 7.75 3.91 -11.04
CA ASN A 88 6.77 4.07 -12.11
C ASN A 88 6.38 5.54 -12.36
N SER A 89 7.20 6.51 -11.97
CA SER A 89 7.02 7.96 -12.21
C SER A 89 5.88 8.62 -11.45
N ILE A 90 5.46 8.08 -10.31
CA ILE A 90 4.60 8.80 -9.36
C ILE A 90 5.48 9.68 -8.47
N GLN A 91 5.08 10.94 -8.27
CA GLN A 91 5.86 11.86 -7.45
C GLN A 91 5.81 11.42 -5.97
N ARG A 92 6.97 11.33 -5.32
CA ARG A 92 7.07 10.92 -3.91
C ARG A 92 6.29 11.84 -2.96
N SER A 93 6.18 13.13 -3.27
CA SER A 93 5.38 14.08 -2.48
C SER A 93 3.91 13.73 -2.37
N ARG A 94 3.37 12.95 -3.32
CA ARG A 94 1.97 12.49 -3.33
C ARG A 94 1.76 11.23 -2.49
N LEU A 95 2.83 10.61 -1.99
CA LEU A 95 2.78 9.30 -1.36
C LEU A 95 3.10 9.43 0.13
N THR A 96 2.20 8.95 0.96
CA THR A 96 2.42 8.77 2.41
C THR A 96 2.35 7.30 2.75
N THR A 97 3.26 6.79 3.59
CA THR A 97 3.29 5.39 4.03
C THR A 97 3.00 5.27 5.52
N GLN A 98 2.24 4.25 5.91
CA GLN A 98 1.99 3.93 7.31
C GLN A 98 1.85 2.42 7.53
N GLY A 99 2.64 1.86 8.43
CA GLY A 99 2.45 0.50 8.94
C GLY A 99 1.34 0.45 9.99
N LYS A 100 0.42 -0.50 9.84
CA LYS A 100 -0.70 -0.76 10.75
C LYS A 100 -0.54 -2.05 11.54
N GLY A 101 0.60 -2.73 11.40
CA GLY A 101 0.82 -4.04 12.00
C GLY A 101 -0.30 -5.02 11.67
N PHE A 102 -0.77 -5.74 12.67
CA PHE A 102 -1.94 -6.64 12.60
C PHE A 102 -3.21 -6.03 13.19
N ASP A 103 -3.19 -4.76 13.61
CA ASP A 103 -4.30 -4.13 14.33
C ASP A 103 -5.51 -3.84 13.41
N GLU A 104 -5.27 -3.71 12.11
CA GLU A 104 -6.28 -3.46 11.08
C GLU A 104 -6.11 -4.47 9.92
N PRO A 105 -6.45 -5.76 10.06
CA PRO A 105 -6.17 -6.78 9.05
C PRO A 105 -7.01 -6.67 7.76
#